data_AF-A0A7V6C629-F1
#
_entry.id   AF-A0A7V6C629-F1
#
_cell.length_a   1.000
_cell.length_b   1.000
_cell.length_c   1.000
_cell.angle_alpha   90.00
_cell.angle_beta   90.00
_cell.angle_gamma   90.00
#
_symmetry.space_group_name_H-M   'P 1'
#
loop_
_entity.id
_entity.type
_entity.pdbx_description
1 polymer ?
#
loop_
_entity_poly.entity_id
_entity_poly.type
_entity_poly.pdbx_seq_one_letter_code
_entity_poly.pdbx_strand_id
1 'polypeptide(L)' 'MIPTPRIKLCMLEMLNKDVILEIENVTLDGSIKWYTIECDYYCIGIGIHKTDVPVWKRLLSETTADIVNPGINHAQV' A
#
# COMPACT_ATOMS: atom_id res chain seq x y z
N MET A 1 -11.72 3.27 -21.21
CA MET A 1 -12.13 2.43 -20.06
C MET A 1 -11.47 1.06 -20.23
N ILE A 2 -10.63 0.63 -19.28
CA ILE A 2 -10.08 -0.74 -19.34
C ILE A 2 -11.20 -1.70 -18.99
N PRO A 3 -11.44 -2.78 -19.77
CA PRO A 3 -12.50 -3.72 -19.44
C PRO A 3 -12.25 -4.38 -18.09
N THR A 4 -13.22 -4.27 -17.17
CA THR A 4 -13.19 -4.93 -15.85
C THR A 4 -12.83 -6.41 -15.93
N PRO A 5 -13.31 -7.20 -16.91
CA PRO A 5 -12.90 -8.61 -17.06
C PRO A 5 -11.40 -8.78 -17.33
N ARG A 6 -10.78 -7.87 -18.10
CA ARG A 6 -9.35 -7.93 -18.42
C ARG A 6 -8.50 -7.68 -17.17
N ILE A 7 -8.89 -6.72 -16.34
CA ILE A 7 -8.19 -6.44 -15.06
C ILE A 7 -8.33 -7.64 -14.12
N LYS A 8 -9.52 -8.23 -14.00
CA LYS A 8 -9.75 -9.42 -13.17
C LYS A 8 -8.85 -10.58 -13.59
N LEU A 9 -8.76 -10.86 -14.90
CA LEU A 9 -7.91 -11.94 -15.42
C LEU A 9 -6.42 -11.67 -15.14
N CYS A 10 -5.94 -10.46 -15.44
CA CYS A 10 -4.55 -10.10 -15.15
C CYS A 10 -4.22 -10.21 -13.66
N MET A 11 -5.10 -9.70 -12.78
CA MET A 11 -4.87 -9.75 -11.33
C MET A 11 -4.95 -11.18 -10.79
N LEU A 12 -5.83 -12.03 -11.34
CA LEU A 12 -5.89 -13.45 -11.02
C LEU A 12 -4.57 -14.15 -11.36
N GLU A 13 -4.00 -13.88 -12.53
CA GLU A 13 -2.71 -14.43 -12.95
C GLU A 13 -1.54 -13.90 -12.12
N MET A 14 -1.68 -12.75 -11.47
CA MET A 14 -0.66 -12.15 -10.62
C MET A 14 -0.74 -12.57 -9.15
N LEU A 15 -1.79 -13.29 -8.73
CA LEU A 15 -1.89 -13.80 -7.37
C LEU A 15 -0.69 -14.69 -7.03
N ASN A 16 -0.15 -14.49 -5.83
CA ASN A 16 1.04 -15.13 -5.28
C ASN A 16 2.34 -14.92 -6.07
N LYS A 17 2.35 -14.06 -7.10
CA LYS A 17 3.60 -13.66 -7.74
C LYS A 17 4.32 -12.62 -6.91
N ASP A 18 5.64 -12.71 -6.93
CA ASP A 18 6.52 -11.73 -6.31
C ASP A 18 6.45 -10.42 -7.09
N VAL A 19 6.48 -9.31 -6.36
CA VAL A 19 6.42 -7.95 -6.86
C VAL A 19 7.39 -7.08 -6.10
N ILE A 20 7.94 -6.09 -6.80
CA ILE A 20 8.74 -5.03 -6.20
C ILE A 20 7.83 -3.82 -6.04
N LEU A 21 7.77 -3.29 -4.82
CA LEU A 21 7.06 -2.07 -4.48
C LEU A 21 8.05 -0.93 -4.34
N GLU A 22 7.74 0.21 -4.95
CA GLU A 22 8.50 1.44 -4.78
C GLU A 22 7.57 2.50 -4.18
N ILE A 23 7.89 2.94 -2.96
CA ILE A 23 7.09 3.91 -2.20
C ILE A 23 8.06 4.96 -1.64
N GLU A 24 7.92 6.22 -2.06
CA GLU A 24 8.70 7.35 -1.51
C GLU A 24 10.23 7.10 -1.45
N ASN A 25 10.79 6.50 -2.51
CA ASN A 25 12.19 6.07 -2.66
C ASN A 25 12.62 4.86 -1.83
N VAL A 26 11.67 4.14 -1.24
CA VAL A 26 11.88 2.87 -0.56
C VAL A 26 11.43 1.73 -1.47
N THR A 27 12.32 0.77 -1.69
CA THR A 27 12.02 -0.46 -2.41
C THR A 27 11.71 -1.60 -1.42
N LEU A 28 10.62 -2.32 -1.63
CA LEU A 28 10.20 -3.47 -0.82
C LEU A 28 9.87 -4.65 -1.72
N ASP A 29 10.28 -5.85 -1.33
CA ASP A 29 9.84 -7.09 -1.94
C ASP A 29 8.55 -7.57 -1.29
N GLY A 30 7.59 -7.96 -2.12
CA GLY A 30 6.29 -8.41 -1.71
C GLY A 30 5.73 -9.49 -2.62
N SER A 31 4.54 -9.97 -2.31
CA SER A 31 3.74 -10.76 -3.24
C SER A 31 2.27 -10.37 -3.16
N ILE A 32 1.59 -10.38 -4.30
CA ILE A 32 0.16 -10.05 -4.34
C ILE A 32 -0.61 -11.22 -3.71
N LYS A 33 -1.41 -10.95 -2.69
CA LYS A 33 -2.18 -11.97 -1.95
C LYS A 33 -3.65 -11.97 -2.31
N TRP A 34 -4.22 -10.81 -2.57
CA TRP A 34 -5.61 -10.68 -2.96
C TRP A 34 -5.82 -9.41 -3.77
N TYR A 35 -6.94 -9.35 -4.48
CA TYR A 35 -7.46 -8.13 -5.07
C TYR A 35 -8.98 -8.11 -4.96
N THR A 36 -9.57 -6.92 -4.85
CA THR A 36 -11.01 -6.72 -4.94
C THR A 36 -11.32 -5.49 -5.79
N ILE A 37 -12.53 -5.44 -6.32
CA ILE A 37 -13.05 -4.31 -7.08
C ILE A 37 -14.27 -3.82 -6.32
N GLU A 38 -14.15 -2.66 -5.71
CA GLU A 38 -15.19 -2.05 -4.89
C GLU A 38 -15.60 -0.71 -5.51
N CYS A 39 -16.81 -0.66 -6.06
CA CYS A 39 -17.31 0.49 -6.82
C CYS A 39 -16.31 0.90 -7.92
N ASP A 40 -15.70 2.08 -7.77
CA ASP A 40 -14.75 2.67 -8.71
C ASP A 40 -13.27 2.39 -8.34
N TYR A 41 -13.03 1.60 -7.29
CA TYR A 41 -11.70 1.34 -6.75
C TYR A 41 -11.23 -0.09 -7.03
N TYR A 42 -9.95 -0.19 -7.37
CA TYR A 42 -9.20 -1.45 -7.39
C TYR A 42 -8.35 -1.52 -6.15
N CYS A 43 -8.60 -2.51 -5.30
CA CYS A 43 -7.86 -2.71 -4.07
C CYS A 43 -6.98 -3.96 -4.23
N ILE A 44 -5.71 -3.86 -3.86
CA ILE A 44 -4.74 -4.95 -3.94
C ILE A 44 -4.12 -5.14 -2.56
N GLY A 45 -4.15 -6.36 -2.06
CA GLY A 45 -3.44 -6.75 -0.85
C GLY A 45 -2.07 -7.31 -1.19
N ILE A 46 -1.02 -6.70 -0.64
CA ILE A 46 0.36 -7.13 -0.84
C ILE A 46 0.93 -7.59 0.50
N GLY A 47 1.47 -8.81 0.52
CA GLY A 47 2.24 -9.30 1.66
C GLY A 47 3.69 -8.91 1.49
N ILE A 48 4.28 -8.23 2.47
CA ILE A 48 5.69 -7.83 2.47
C ILE A 48 6.57 -8.99 2.94
N HIS A 49 7.72 -9.21 2.28
CA HIS A 49 8.68 -10.21 2.70
C HIS A 49 9.26 -9.87 4.08
N LYS A 50 9.56 -10.90 4.87
CA LYS A 50 10.05 -10.73 6.26
C LYS A 50 11.34 -9.91 6.34
N THR A 51 12.18 -9.99 5.31
CA THR A 51 13.43 -9.24 5.18
C THR A 51 13.20 -7.73 5.21
N ASP A 52 12.06 -7.27 4.69
CA ASP A 52 11.77 -5.85 4.49
C ASP A 52 10.79 -5.29 5.53
N VAL A 53 10.37 -6.11 6.50
CA VAL A 53 9.53 -5.66 7.64
C VAL A 53 10.13 -4.48 8.40
N PRO A 54 11.46 -4.42 8.69
CA PRO A 54 12.04 -3.25 9.35
C PRO A 54 11.88 -1.96 8.52
N VAL A 55 12.07 -2.07 7.21
CA VAL A 55 11.95 -0.97 6.26
C VAL A 55 10.50 -0.51 6.16
N TRP A 56 9.55 -1.45 6.03
CA TRP A 56 8.12 -1.17 6.04
C TRP A 56 7.66 -0.45 7.32
N LYS A 57 8.12 -0.91 8.50
CA LYS A 57 7.79 -0.25 9.78
C LYS A 57 8.32 1.17 9.85
N ARG A 58 9.53 1.41 9.34
CA ARG A 58 10.12 2.75 9.27
C ARG A 58 9.28 3.66 8.37
N LEU A 59 8.92 3.19 7.17
CA LEU A 59 8.07 3.93 6.24
C LEU A 59 6.73 4.32 6.90
N LEU A 60 6.06 3.36 7.54
CA LEU A 60 4.81 3.64 8.26
C LEU A 60 4.98 4.69 9.36
N SER A 61 6.10 4.67 10.10
CA SER A 61 6.36 5.65 11.16
C SER A 61 6.56 7.07 10.61
N GLU A 62 7.23 7.20 9.47
CA GLU A 62 7.47 8.48 8.79
C GLU A 62 6.13 9.03 8.24
N THR A 63 5.32 8.19 7.61
CA THR A 63 3.98 8.59 7.12
C THR A 63 3.02 8.99 8.24
N THR A 64 3.09 8.36 9.43
CA THR A 64 2.22 8.74 10.57
C THR A 64 2.61 10.05 11.25
N ALA A 65 3.86 10.49 11.12
CA ALA A 65 4.32 11.73 11.74
C ALA A 65 3.66 12.97 11.10
N ASP A 66 3.36 12.92 9.81
CA ASP A 66 2.75 14.05 9.08
C ASP A 66 1.23 14.18 9.31
N ILE A 67 0.58 13.18 9.91
CA ILE A 67 -0.86 13.22 10.23
C ILE A 67 -1.11 13.91 11.58
N VAL A 68 -0.07 14.04 12.42
CA VAL A 68 -0.15 14.77 13.69
C VAL A 68 0.25 16.22 13.46
N ASN A 69 -0.68 17.04 12.95
CA ASN A 69 -0.61 18.48 13.10
C ASN A 69 -0.56 18.83 14.60
N PRO A 70 0.51 19.41 15.16
CA PRO A 70 0.51 19.93 16.53
C PRO A 70 -0.24 21.28 16.63
N GLY A 71 -0.95 21.66 15.57
CA GLY A 71 -1.51 23.00 15.34
C GLY A 71 -2.88 23.27 15.94
N ILE A 72 -3.29 22.60 17.01
CA ILE A 72 -4.42 23.07 17.84
C ILE A 72 -3.87 23.59 19.17
N ASN A 73 -3.05 24.65 19.07
CA ASN A 73 -2.91 25.64 20.12
C ASN A 73 -4.09 26.62 19.96
N HIS A 74 -5.23 26.30 20.56
CA HIS A 74 -6.30 27.29 20.78
C HIS A 74 -6.34 27.66 22.26
N ALA A 75 -5.87 28.88 22.53
CA ALA A 75 -6.28 29.85 23.57
C ALA A 75 -6.39 29.37 25.03
N GLN A 76 -5.53 29.82 25.95
CA GLN A 76 -5.69 31.08 26.72
C GLN A 76 -7.12 31.32 27.21
N VAL A 77 -7.40 31.11 28.51
CA VAL A 77 -7.44 32.08 29.64
C VAL A 77 -7.59 31.28 30.93
#